data_AF-A0A444WWU9-F1
#
_entry.id   AF-A0A444WWU9-F1
#
_cell.length_a   1.000
_cell.length_b   1.000
_cell.length_c   1.000
_cell.angle_alpha   90.00
_cell.angle_beta   90.00
_cell.angle_gamma   90.00
#
_symmetry.space_group_name_H-M   'P 1'
#
loop_
_entity.id
_entity.type
_entity.pdbx_description
1 polymer ?
#
loop_
_entity_poly.entity_id
_entity_poly.type
_entity_poly.pdbx_seq_one_letter_code
_entity_poly.pdbx_strand_id
1 'polypeptide(L)'
;MYNFHYNQVSATGRKSHPIARRRNAHLIKYPDAKVISLGIGDTTEPIPDAITSAMSKRLHALSTVEGYSGYGAEQGEKPLRSAIASTFYRDLGIEDDDIFVSDGAVKLSTVMDASRRKYKKD
;
A
#
# COMPACT_ATOMS: atom_id res chain seq x y z
N MET A 1 -19.54 12.92 -16.16
CA MET A 1 -18.31 13.63 -16.57
C MET A 1 -17.30 12.56 -17.03
N TYR A 2 -17.15 12.37 -18.35
CA TYR A 2 -16.28 11.33 -18.91
C TYR A 2 -14.83 11.83 -18.88
N ASN A 3 -13.93 11.09 -18.22
CA ASN A 3 -12.52 11.47 -18.10
C ASN A 3 -11.77 11.06 -19.38
N PHE A 4 -11.53 12.02 -20.28
CA PHE A 4 -10.92 11.82 -21.60
C PHE A 4 -9.49 11.27 -21.56
N HIS A 5 -8.79 11.33 -20.43
CA HIS A 5 -7.40 10.85 -20.31
C HIS A 5 -7.27 9.32 -20.20
N TYR A 6 -8.37 8.59 -19.97
CA TYR A 6 -8.32 7.13 -19.80
C TYR A 6 -7.94 6.39 -21.10
N ASN A 7 -8.25 6.98 -22.26
CA ASN A 7 -8.08 6.33 -23.56
C ASN A 7 -6.66 6.41 -24.14
N GLN A 8 -5.71 7.09 -23.47
CA GLN A 8 -4.32 7.19 -23.94
C GLN A 8 -3.36 6.20 -23.27
N VAL A 9 -3.84 5.40 -22.32
CA VAL A 9 -3.00 4.43 -21.62
C VAL A 9 -3.04 3.11 -22.39
N SER A 10 -1.97 2.77 -23.10
CA SER A 10 -1.80 1.41 -23.64
C SER A 10 -1.77 0.40 -22.49
N ALA A 11 -2.57 -0.66 -22.57
CA ALA A 11 -2.72 -1.70 -21.53
C ALA A 11 -1.41 -2.47 -21.19
N THR A 12 -0.29 -2.11 -21.81
CA THR A 12 1.05 -2.67 -21.65
C THR A 12 1.71 -2.38 -20.29
N GLY A 13 1.14 -1.52 -19.45
CA GLY A 13 1.69 -1.19 -18.12
C GLY A 13 1.45 -2.23 -17.01
N ARG A 14 0.52 -3.18 -17.18
CA ARG A 14 0.19 -4.19 -16.14
C ARG A 14 0.86 -5.53 -16.44
N LYS A 15 2.19 -5.61 -16.23
CA LYS A 15 3.00 -6.80 -16.55
C LYS A 15 2.60 -8.08 -15.78
N SER A 16 1.92 -7.97 -14.63
CA SER A 16 1.49 -9.12 -13.82
C SER A 16 0.32 -9.91 -14.44
N HIS A 17 -0.57 -9.25 -15.18
CA HIS A 17 -1.79 -9.86 -15.73
C HIS A 17 -1.52 -10.95 -16.79
N PRO A 18 -0.64 -10.73 -17.78
CA PRO A 18 -0.32 -11.75 -18.78
C PRO A 18 0.38 -13.00 -18.19
N ILE A 19 1.19 -12.83 -17.15
CA ILE A 19 1.92 -13.92 -16.49
C ILE A 19 0.95 -14.82 -15.71
N ALA A 20 0.01 -14.23 -14.96
CA ALA A 20 -1.04 -14.97 -14.25
C ALA A 20 -1.90 -15.80 -15.22
N ARG A 21 -2.28 -15.22 -16.37
CA ARG A 21 -3.04 -15.93 -17.42
C ARG A 21 -2.28 -17.14 -17.97
N ARG A 22 -0.98 -17.01 -18.24
CA ARG A 22 -0.13 -18.10 -18.74
C ARG A 22 0.06 -19.19 -17.68
N ARG A 23 0.23 -18.82 -16.40
CA ARG A 23 0.31 -19.77 -15.28
C ARG A 23 -0.95 -20.63 -15.18
N ASN A 24 -2.13 -20.01 -15.22
CA ASN A 24 -3.40 -20.73 -15.09
C ASN A 24 -3.64 -21.67 -16.27
N ALA A 25 -3.33 -21.27 -17.51
CA ALA A 25 -3.42 -22.15 -18.66
C ALA A 25 -2.47 -23.36 -18.55
N HIS A 26 -1.28 -23.17 -17.95
CA HIS A 26 -0.32 -24.25 -17.72
C HIS A 26 -0.79 -25.24 -16.65
N LEU A 27 -1.39 -24.76 -15.56
CA LEU A 27 -1.97 -25.59 -14.49
C LEU A 27 -3.16 -26.43 -14.98
N ILE A 28 -4.01 -25.88 -15.86
CA ILE A 28 -5.12 -26.64 -16.47
C ILE A 28 -4.59 -27.74 -17.39
N LYS A 29 -3.51 -27.47 -18.13
CA LYS A 29 -2.93 -28.41 -19.08
C LYS A 29 -2.09 -29.51 -18.40
N TYR A 30 -1.52 -29.22 -17.23
CA TYR A 30 -0.66 -30.13 -16.48
C TYR A 30 -1.05 -30.14 -14.99
N PRO A 31 -2.15 -30.84 -14.63
CA PRO A 31 -2.68 -30.83 -13.27
C PRO A 31 -1.73 -31.44 -12.22
N ASP A 32 -0.84 -32.35 -12.63
CA ASP A 32 0.15 -32.98 -11.75
C ASP A 32 1.47 -32.18 -11.65
N ALA A 33 1.60 -31.07 -12.37
CA ALA A 33 2.84 -30.28 -12.37
C ALA A 33 2.95 -29.40 -11.11
N LYS A 34 4.02 -29.59 -10.34
CA LYS A 34 4.40 -28.70 -9.24
C LYS A 34 5.04 -27.42 -9.78
N VAL A 35 4.23 -26.39 -10.02
CA VAL A 35 4.70 -25.08 -10.49
C VAL A 35 5.37 -24.32 -9.36
N ILE A 36 6.67 -24.03 -9.49
CA ILE A 36 7.42 -23.15 -8.58
C ILE A 36 7.35 -21.72 -9.13
N SER A 37 6.70 -20.81 -8.40
CA SER A 37 6.52 -19.41 -8.82
C SER A 37 7.65 -18.53 -8.28
N LEU A 38 8.62 -18.20 -9.14
CA LEU A 38 9.69 -17.22 -8.86
C LEU A 38 9.39 -15.82 -9.45
N GLY A 39 8.13 -15.56 -9.78
CA GLY A 39 7.71 -14.37 -10.52
C GLY A 39 7.51 -13.13 -9.65
N ILE A 40 6.25 -12.84 -9.32
CA ILE A 40 5.91 -11.71 -8.46
C ILE A 40 6.44 -12.03 -7.06
N GLY A 41 7.26 -11.13 -6.51
CA GLY A 41 7.86 -11.25 -5.17
C GLY A 41 6.84 -11.06 -4.08
N ASP A 42 5.86 -11.96 -4.03
CA ASP A 42 4.88 -12.05 -2.95
C ASP A 42 5.55 -12.69 -1.74
N THR A 43 5.31 -12.14 -0.55
CA THR A 43 5.93 -12.61 0.69
C THR A 43 5.38 -13.99 1.04
N THR A 44 6.26 -14.97 1.20
CA THR A 44 5.85 -16.36 1.48
C THR A 44 5.77 -16.69 2.97
N GLU A 45 6.18 -15.76 3.83
CA GLU A 45 6.29 -15.96 5.28
C GLU A 45 5.08 -15.36 6.02
N PRO A 46 4.66 -15.98 7.14
CA PRO A 46 3.60 -15.42 7.97
C PRO A 46 4.03 -14.10 8.59
N ILE A 47 3.05 -13.21 8.81
CA ILE A 47 3.28 -11.95 9.50
C ILE A 47 3.72 -12.25 10.94
N PRO A 48 4.82 -11.64 11.43
CA PRO A 48 5.30 -11.84 12.80
C PRO A 48 4.24 -11.58 13.87
N ASP A 49 4.27 -12.38 14.94
CA ASP A 49 3.30 -12.31 16.04
C ASP A 49 3.19 -10.94 16.70
N ALA A 50 4.27 -10.18 16.75
CA ALA A 50 4.27 -8.82 17.29
C ALA A 50 3.30 -7.91 16.53
N ILE A 51 3.23 -8.06 15.20
CA ILE A 51 2.37 -7.26 14.32
C ILE A 51 0.93 -7.76 14.42
N THR A 52 0.71 -9.08 14.27
CA THR A 52 -0.64 -9.66 14.31
C THR A 52 -1.33 -9.42 15.65
N SER A 53 -0.59 -9.53 16.76
CA SER A 53 -1.10 -9.24 18.11
C SER A 53 -1.47 -7.77 18.29
N ALA A 54 -0.66 -6.84 17.79
CA ALA A 54 -0.95 -5.41 17.85
C ALA A 54 -2.20 -5.05 17.04
N MET A 55 -2.35 -5.63 15.85
CA MET A 55 -3.53 -5.45 15.00
C MET A 55 -4.81 -5.99 15.68
N SER A 56 -4.75 -7.19 16.25
CA SER A 56 -5.87 -7.78 16.98
C SER A 56 -6.29 -6.92 18.17
N LYS A 57 -5.34 -6.44 18.97
CA LYS A 57 -5.62 -5.52 20.10
C LYS A 57 -6.29 -4.23 19.62
N ARG A 58 -5.83 -3.64 18.52
CA ARG A 58 -6.45 -2.42 17.96
C ARG A 58 -7.88 -2.68 17.48
N LEU A 59 -8.14 -3.82 16.85
CA LEU A 59 -9.49 -4.21 16.44
C LEU A 59 -10.42 -4.38 17.63
N HIS A 60 -9.96 -5.01 18.70
CA HIS A 60 -10.73 -5.12 19.95
C HIS A 60 -10.98 -3.75 20.58
N ALA A 61 -9.98 -2.86 20.61
CA ALA A 61 -10.18 -1.50 21.11
C ALA A 61 -11.23 -0.72 20.31
N LEU A 62 -11.29 -0.89 18.98
CA LEU A 62 -12.32 -0.26 18.14
C LEU A 62 -13.74 -0.75 18.42
N SER A 63 -13.90 -1.89 19.11
CA SER A 63 -15.22 -2.38 19.57
C SER A 63 -15.70 -1.79 20.90
N THR A 64 -14.90 -0.95 21.55
CA THR A 64 -15.28 -0.26 22.79
C THR A 64 -15.51 1.22 22.54
N VAL A 65 -16.36 1.85 23.36
CA VAL A 65 -16.65 3.30 23.25
C VAL A 65 -15.38 4.14 23.50
N GLU A 66 -14.53 3.69 24.40
CA GLU A 66 -13.29 4.38 24.79
C GLU A 66 -12.18 4.24 23.73
N GLY A 67 -12.13 3.11 23.03
CA GLY A 67 -11.10 2.82 22.03
C GLY A 67 -11.51 3.13 20.59
N TYR A 68 -12.78 3.43 20.36
CA TYR A 68 -13.28 3.86 19.05
C TYR A 68 -12.71 5.24 18.70
N SER A 69 -12.09 5.32 17.53
CA SER A 69 -11.65 6.57 16.91
C SER A 69 -12.24 6.63 15.50
N GLY A 70 -12.81 7.78 15.14
CA GLY A 70 -13.39 8.02 13.82
C GLY A 70 -12.33 8.21 12.75
N TYR A 71 -12.53 9.17 11.83
CA TYR A 71 -11.49 9.51 10.87
C TYR A 71 -10.26 10.06 11.60
N GLY A 72 -9.12 9.36 11.42
CA GLY A 72 -7.83 9.81 11.91
C GLY A 72 -7.31 11.02 11.12
N ALA A 73 -6.18 11.56 11.55
CA ALA A 73 -5.52 12.63 10.81
C ALA A 73 -5.22 12.20 9.36
N GLU A 74 -5.50 13.07 8.38
CA GLU A 74 -5.32 12.76 6.95
C GLU A 74 -3.88 12.35 6.58
N GLN A 75 -2.91 12.76 7.40
CA GLN A 75 -1.49 12.47 7.22
C GLN A 75 -1.05 11.14 7.86
N GLY A 76 -1.94 10.50 8.64
CA GLY A 76 -1.66 9.35 9.49
C GLY A 76 -1.52 9.72 10.97
N GLU A 77 -1.66 8.71 11.81
CA GLU A 77 -1.56 8.81 13.27
C GLU A 77 -0.20 9.38 13.70
N LYS A 78 -0.21 10.44 14.53
CA LYS A 78 1.02 11.10 14.98
C LYS A 78 2.03 10.13 15.63
N PRO A 79 1.64 9.22 16.54
CA PRO A 79 2.58 8.25 17.12
C PRO A 79 3.28 7.38 16.07
N LEU A 80 2.57 7.02 14.98
CA LEU A 80 3.16 6.25 13.89
C LEU A 80 4.15 7.09 13.09
N ARG A 81 3.81 8.34 12.76
CA ARG A 81 4.71 9.26 12.05
C ARG A 81 6.00 9.49 12.84
N SER A 82 5.92 9.79 14.14
CA SER A 82 7.10 9.98 14.98
C SER A 82 7.94 8.69 15.12
N ALA A 83 7.31 7.51 15.15
CA ALA A 83 8.02 6.23 15.14
C ALA A 83 8.77 6.01 13.82
N ILE A 84 8.18 6.37 12.68
CA ILE A 84 8.84 6.27 11.37
C ILE A 84 10.03 7.24 11.29
N ALA A 85 9.85 8.51 11.70
CA ALA A 85 10.93 9.51 11.72
C ALA A 85 12.13 9.01 12.53
N SER A 86 11.89 8.56 13.76
CA SER A 86 12.96 8.12 14.67
C SER A 86 13.61 6.79 14.30
N THR A 87 12.91 5.91 13.56
CA THR A 87 13.41 4.58 13.18
C THR A 87 14.15 4.60 11.85
N PHE A 88 13.63 5.31 10.85
CA PHE A 88 14.15 5.25 9.48
C PHE A 88 14.89 6.53 9.03
N TYR A 89 14.57 7.68 9.64
CA TYR A 89 15.10 8.98 9.21
C TYR A 89 15.86 9.72 10.31
N ARG A 90 16.38 8.98 11.29
CA ARG A 90 17.22 9.53 12.35
C ARG A 90 18.42 10.27 11.73
N ASP A 91 18.70 11.45 12.25
CA ASP A 91 19.82 12.31 11.85
C ASP A 91 19.76 12.85 10.40
N LEU A 92 18.63 12.66 9.70
CA LEU A 92 18.40 13.19 8.36
C LEU A 92 17.59 14.51 8.34
N GLY A 93 17.23 15.04 9.52
CA GLY A 93 16.47 16.28 9.65
C GLY A 93 15.03 16.18 9.12
N ILE A 94 14.49 14.96 9.03
CA ILE A 94 13.10 14.70 8.62
C ILE A 94 12.26 14.60 9.89
N GLU A 95 11.31 15.52 10.03
CA GLU A 95 10.42 15.59 11.17
C GLU A 95 9.14 14.76 10.92
N ASP A 96 8.36 14.51 11.97
CA ASP A 96 7.13 13.72 11.85
C ASP A 96 6.08 14.38 10.93
N ASP A 97 6.10 15.70 10.82
CA ASP A 97 5.23 16.48 9.92
C ASP A 97 5.59 16.36 8.43
N ASP A 98 6.79 15.87 8.11
CA ASP A 98 7.20 15.57 6.72
C ASP A 98 6.72 14.17 6.27
N ILE A 99 6.15 13.37 7.18
CA ILE A 99 5.78 11.98 6.94
C ILE A 99 4.28 11.85 6.67
N PHE A 100 3.94 11.31 5.51
CA PHE A 100 2.55 11.01 5.12
C PHE A 100 2.36 9.50 4.99
N VAL A 101 1.52 8.92 5.84
CA VAL A 101 1.22 7.49 5.82
C VAL A 101 0.13 7.21 4.78
N SER A 102 0.37 6.27 3.88
CA SER A 102 -0.59 5.82 2.87
C SER A 102 -0.84 4.32 2.95
N ASP A 103 -1.87 3.85 2.27
CA ASP A 103 -2.24 2.42 2.20
C ASP A 103 -1.35 1.59 1.25
N GLY A 104 -0.31 2.19 0.68
CA GLY A 104 0.71 1.46 -0.08
C GLY A 104 1.51 2.34 -1.03
N ALA A 105 2.78 1.97 -1.24
CA ALA A 105 3.76 2.70 -2.05
C ALA A 105 3.40 2.80 -3.55
N VAL A 106 2.42 2.04 -4.03
CA VAL A 106 2.09 1.95 -5.48
C VAL A 106 1.25 3.14 -5.97
N LYS A 107 0.72 3.98 -5.09
CA LYS A 107 -0.12 5.13 -5.47
C LYS A 107 0.68 6.37 -5.84
N LEU A 108 1.48 6.27 -6.91
CA LEU A 108 2.15 7.43 -7.50
C LEU A 108 1.14 8.50 -7.97
N SER A 109 -0.09 8.08 -8.32
CA SER A 109 -1.18 9.00 -8.68
C SER A 109 -1.53 9.99 -7.57
N THR A 110 -1.52 9.57 -6.30
CA THR A 110 -1.83 10.45 -5.16
C THR A 110 -0.78 11.55 -5.01
N VAL A 111 0.49 11.21 -5.22
CA VAL A 111 1.61 12.18 -5.21
C VAL A 111 1.50 13.16 -6.39
N MET A 112 1.13 12.66 -7.57
CA MET A 112 0.93 13.49 -8.76
C MET A 112 -0.27 14.44 -8.60
N ASP A 113 -1.36 14.01 -7.98
CA ASP A 113 -2.55 14.83 -7.72
C ASP A 113 -2.28 15.89 -6.63
N ALA A 114 -1.51 15.55 -5.60
CA ALA A 114 -1.05 16.52 -4.61
C ALA A 114 -0.17 17.60 -5.25
N SER A 115 0.74 17.21 -6.15
CA SER A 115 1.64 18.14 -6.85
C SER A 115 0.89 19.09 -7.79
N ARG A 116 -0.14 18.61 -8.52
CA ARG A 116 -0.96 19.46 -9.41
C ARG A 116 -1.77 20.51 -8.67
N ARG A 117 -2.24 20.22 -7.46
CA ARG A 117 -3.00 21.18 -6.64
C ARG A 117 -2.12 22.35 -6.18
N LYS A 118 -0.81 22.11 -5.98
CA LYS A 118 0.14 23.16 -5.58
C LYS A 118 0.44 24.15 -6.70
N TYR A 119 0.43 23.71 -7.96
CA TYR A 119 0.72 24.53 -9.15
C TYR A 119 -0.48 25.29 -9.73
N LYS A 120 -1.69 25.08 -9.20
CA LYS A 120 -2.91 25.75 -9.70
C LYS A 120 -3.35 26.92 -8.81
N LYS A 121 -2.47 27.37 -7.90
CA LYS A 121 -2.72 28.46 -6.96
C LYS A 121 -2.04 29.78 -7.36
N ASP A 122 -1.49 29.84 -8.57
CA ASP A 122 -0.98 31.06 -9.22
C ASP A 122 -1.86 31.41 -10.43
#